data_AF-A0A811RAN4-F1
#
_entry.id   AF-A0A811RAN4-F1
#
_cell.length_a   1.000
_cell.length_b   1.000
_cell.length_c   1.000
_cell.angle_alpha   90.00
_cell.angle_beta   90.00
_cell.angle_gamma   90.00
#
_symmetry.space_group_name_H-M   'P 1'
#
loop_
_entity.id
_entity.type
_entity.pdbx_description
1 polymer ?
#
loop_
_entity_poly.entity_id
_entity_poly.type
_entity_poly.pdbx_seq_one_letter_code
_entity_poly.pdbx_strand_id
1 'polypeptide(L)'
;MKKEVVETTMVAPSEEMRRQWLWLSNLDLKFPHIYTRVINYYPAASAAAAGPEAQQGGGGGACEGFFDPERLRAALARALVPFYPLAGRLSLGEDGRRRHVDCNGEEGVQFVVVRADVTGAEFFEDYQPSPEPFMKWWLSNRKRVDKHFKRGFDSIMFLIGWMLWKQRNARTFDGSTRTARDLAVDIYLVAEDRRMAGYRQLGVLLSGR
;
A
#
# COMPACT_ATOMS: atom_id res chain seq x y z
N MET A 1 -24.38 17.46 -4.24
CA MET A 1 -23.72 16.61 -3.24
C MET A 1 -23.51 17.41 -1.98
N LYS A 2 -24.37 17.21 -0.99
CA LYS A 2 -24.15 17.68 0.37
C LYS A 2 -23.33 16.62 1.09
N LYS A 3 -22.28 17.07 1.77
CA LYS A 3 -21.46 16.25 2.63
C LYS A 3 -21.39 16.89 4.00
N GLU A 4 -21.45 16.07 5.02
CA GLU A 4 -21.42 16.47 6.42
C GLU A 4 -20.32 15.67 7.10
N VAL A 5 -19.40 16.36 7.77
CA VAL A 5 -18.41 15.71 8.63
C VAL A 5 -19.13 15.30 9.91
N VAL A 6 -19.29 14.00 10.11
CA VAL A 6 -19.94 13.42 11.29
C VAL A 6 -18.98 13.43 12.46
N GLU A 7 -17.71 13.09 12.20
CA GLU A 7 -16.70 12.94 13.24
C GLU A 7 -15.31 13.24 12.68
N THR A 8 -14.45 13.84 13.49
CA THR A 8 -13.01 13.95 13.23
C THR A 8 -12.27 13.61 14.51
N THR A 9 -11.46 12.56 14.45
CA THR A 9 -10.79 11.97 15.61
C THR A 9 -9.33 11.71 15.29
N MET A 10 -8.46 11.89 16.29
CA MET A 10 -7.07 11.49 16.19
C MET A 10 -6.90 10.08 16.75
N VAL A 11 -6.36 9.16 15.95
CA VAL A 11 -6.18 7.75 16.32
C VAL A 11 -4.70 7.50 16.57
N ALA A 12 -4.34 7.32 17.84
CA ALA A 12 -3.00 6.91 18.25
C ALA A 12 -2.82 5.38 18.13
N PRO A 13 -1.58 4.87 18.09
CA PRO A 13 -1.28 3.47 18.32
C PRO A 13 -1.96 2.92 19.58
N SER A 14 -2.42 1.67 19.55
CA SER A 14 -3.10 1.06 20.69
C SER A 14 -2.19 0.66 21.85
N GLU A 15 -0.88 0.69 21.63
CA GLU A 15 0.14 0.32 22.60
C GLU A 15 1.06 1.52 22.85
N GLU A 16 1.65 1.59 24.04
CA GLU A 16 2.63 2.61 24.35
C GLU A 16 3.88 2.43 23.47
N MET A 17 4.20 3.46 22.68
CA MET A 17 5.31 3.41 21.75
C MET A 17 6.49 4.19 22.32
N ARG A 18 7.68 3.58 22.29
CA ARG A 18 8.91 4.30 22.57
C ARG A 18 9.14 5.38 21.51
N ARG A 19 9.41 6.61 21.95
CA ARG A 19 9.79 7.70 21.04
C ARG A 19 11.08 7.36 20.28
N GLN A 20 11.04 7.50 18.97
CA GLN A 20 12.17 7.20 18.09
C GLN A 20 12.18 8.08 16.85
N TRP A 21 13.37 8.27 16.29
CA TRP A 21 13.56 9.07 15.07
C TRP A 21 13.97 8.17 13.92
N LEU A 22 13.18 8.20 12.85
CA LEU A 22 13.46 7.45 11.63
C LEU A 22 14.00 8.39 10.56
N TRP A 23 15.30 8.32 10.32
CA TRP A 23 15.96 9.09 9.28
C TRP A 23 15.46 8.69 7.90
N LEU A 24 15.09 9.68 7.09
CA LEU A 24 14.71 9.45 5.70
C LEU A 24 15.97 9.18 4.86
N SER A 25 15.90 8.16 4.01
CA SER A 25 17.00 7.86 3.08
C SER A 25 17.00 8.86 1.92
N ASN A 26 18.11 8.90 1.17
CA ASN A 26 18.19 9.69 -0.06
C ASN A 26 17.11 9.34 -1.08
N LEU A 27 16.56 8.11 -1.05
CA LEU A 27 15.46 7.72 -1.92
C LEU A 27 14.14 8.35 -1.47
N ASP A 28 13.88 8.36 -0.16
CA ASP A 28 12.67 8.95 0.42
C ASP A 28 12.63 10.48 0.21
N LEU A 29 13.81 11.12 0.21
CA LEU A 29 13.96 12.56 -0.05
C LEU A 29 13.83 12.94 -1.54
N LYS A 30 14.02 11.99 -2.47
CA LYS A 30 13.94 12.25 -3.91
C LYS A 30 12.51 12.35 -4.41
N PHE A 31 11.55 11.72 -3.72
CA PHE A 31 10.15 11.82 -4.10
C PHE A 31 9.54 13.10 -3.53
N PRO A 32 8.69 13.81 -4.29
CA PRO A 32 7.99 14.96 -3.76
C PRO A 32 7.20 14.55 -2.51
N HIS A 33 7.20 15.40 -1.48
CA HIS A 33 6.42 15.21 -0.25
C HIS A 33 4.93 15.45 -0.53
N ILE A 34 4.34 14.62 -1.38
CA ILE A 34 2.94 14.66 -1.75
C ILE A 34 2.19 13.54 -1.04
N TYR A 35 1.06 13.88 -0.44
CA TYR A 35 0.10 12.89 0.02
C TYR A 35 -0.48 12.19 -1.21
N THR A 36 -0.17 10.90 -1.39
CA THR A 36 -0.82 10.06 -2.40
C THR A 36 -2.28 9.89 -1.99
N ARG A 37 -3.19 10.52 -2.73
CA ARG A 37 -4.63 10.41 -2.49
C ARG A 37 -5.14 9.11 -3.11
N VAL A 38 -5.66 8.21 -2.28
CA VAL A 38 -6.29 6.95 -2.72
C VAL A 38 -7.73 6.94 -2.23
N ILE A 39 -8.66 6.59 -3.12
CA ILE A 39 -10.08 6.43 -2.81
C ILE A 39 -10.42 4.95 -3.05
N ASN A 40 -10.97 4.30 -2.03
CA ASN A 40 -11.46 2.93 -2.14
C ASN A 40 -12.99 2.96 -2.01
N TYR A 41 -13.67 2.26 -2.91
CA TYR A 41 -15.12 2.13 -2.91
C TYR A 41 -15.52 0.70 -2.57
N TYR A 42 -16.45 0.57 -1.63
CA TYR A 42 -17.00 -0.71 -1.19
C TYR A 42 -18.53 -0.63 -1.24
N PRO A 43 -19.20 -1.30 -2.19
CA PRO A 43 -20.65 -1.33 -2.22
C PRO A 43 -21.18 -2.07 -0.98
N ALA A 44 -22.29 -1.59 -0.41
CA ALA A 44 -22.96 -2.28 0.70
C ALA A 44 -23.38 -3.70 0.25
N ALA A 45 -23.29 -4.68 1.15
CA ALA A 45 -23.57 -6.07 0.80
C ALA A 45 -25.01 -6.28 0.26
N SER A 46 -25.98 -5.47 0.69
CA SER A 46 -27.34 -5.48 0.12
C SER A 46 -27.42 -4.95 -1.32
N ALA A 47 -26.49 -4.09 -1.73
CA ALA A 47 -26.35 -3.60 -3.11
C ALA A 47 -25.50 -4.55 -3.98
N ALA A 48 -24.50 -5.23 -3.39
CA ALA A 48 -23.69 -6.24 -4.08
C ALA A 48 -24.46 -7.54 -4.35
N ALA A 49 -25.46 -7.86 -3.52
CA ALA A 49 -26.36 -9.01 -3.70
C ALA A 49 -27.45 -8.78 -4.76
N ALA A 50 -27.62 -7.56 -5.28
CA ALA A 50 -28.59 -7.22 -6.32
C ALA A 50 -28.09 -7.55 -7.74
N GLY A 51 -27.50 -8.74 -7.90
CA GLY A 51 -27.36 -9.35 -9.23
C GLY A 51 -28.74 -9.75 -9.78
N PRO A 52 -28.89 -9.98 -11.09
CA PRO A 52 -30.19 -10.22 -11.73
C PRO A 52 -30.87 -11.55 -11.33
N GLU A 53 -30.28 -12.36 -10.46
CA GLU A 53 -30.82 -13.65 -10.03
C GLU A 53 -30.85 -13.78 -8.50
N ALA A 54 -31.86 -13.20 -7.87
CA ALA A 54 -32.22 -13.50 -6.48
C ALA A 54 -33.74 -13.43 -6.30
N GLN A 55 -34.43 -14.47 -6.77
CA GLN A 55 -35.83 -14.73 -6.46
C GLN A 55 -35.95 -15.36 -5.06
N GLN A 56 -36.73 -14.70 -4.20
CA GLN A 56 -37.47 -15.23 -3.04
C GLN A 56 -36.68 -15.89 -1.89
N GLY A 57 -36.66 -15.19 -0.75
CA GLY A 57 -36.31 -15.74 0.56
C GLY A 57 -36.25 -14.62 1.59
N GLY A 58 -37.17 -14.62 2.55
CA GLY A 58 -37.46 -13.45 3.38
C GLY A 58 -36.46 -13.17 4.51
N GLY A 59 -36.54 -11.94 5.02
CA GLY A 59 -36.35 -11.65 6.45
C GLY A 59 -35.05 -10.95 6.83
N GLY A 60 -35.11 -9.62 6.89
CA GLY A 60 -34.58 -8.82 8.01
C GLY A 60 -33.12 -9.06 8.41
N GLY A 61 -32.22 -8.30 7.80
CA GLY A 61 -30.85 -8.18 8.29
C GLY A 61 -30.09 -7.17 7.46
N ALA A 62 -30.45 -5.89 7.56
CA ALA A 62 -29.48 -4.85 7.20
C ALA A 62 -28.20 -5.17 7.97
N CYS A 63 -27.08 -5.29 7.26
CA CYS A 63 -25.79 -5.71 7.79
C CYS A 63 -25.39 -4.81 8.96
N GLU A 64 -25.75 -5.18 10.20
CA GLU A 64 -25.37 -4.41 11.38
C GLU A 64 -23.84 -4.32 11.43
N GLY A 65 -23.31 -3.11 11.27
CA GLY A 65 -21.87 -2.84 11.38
C GLY A 65 -21.07 -2.79 10.07
N PHE A 66 -21.68 -2.65 8.89
CA PHE A 66 -20.92 -2.34 7.66
C PHE A 66 -20.18 -1.00 7.81
N PHE A 67 -18.84 -1.03 7.80
CA PHE A 67 -17.96 0.12 8.09
C PHE A 67 -18.27 0.81 9.43
N ASP A 68 -18.52 0.04 10.48
CA ASP A 68 -18.63 0.57 11.85
C ASP A 68 -17.40 1.43 12.23
N PRO A 69 -17.57 2.75 12.49
CA PRO A 69 -16.44 3.65 12.74
C PRO A 69 -15.58 3.25 13.94
N GLU A 70 -16.19 2.74 15.02
CA GLU A 70 -15.47 2.32 16.21
C GLU A 70 -14.57 1.12 15.93
N ARG A 71 -15.12 0.11 15.24
CA ARG A 71 -14.33 -1.06 14.80
C ARG A 71 -13.17 -0.65 13.91
N LEU A 72 -13.37 0.29 12.99
CA LEU A 72 -12.31 0.78 12.10
C LEU A 72 -11.24 1.56 12.85
N ARG A 73 -11.63 2.44 13.78
CA ARG A 73 -10.68 3.15 14.66
C ARG A 73 -9.85 2.17 15.48
N ALA A 74 -10.49 1.19 16.12
CA ALA A 74 -9.80 0.19 16.92
C ALA A 74 -8.83 -0.67 16.07
N ALA A 75 -9.23 -1.04 14.85
CA ALA A 75 -8.36 -1.75 13.92
C ALA A 75 -7.18 -0.89 13.46
N LEU A 76 -7.42 0.40 13.18
CA LEU A 76 -6.38 1.35 12.80
C LEU A 76 -5.37 1.55 13.94
N ALA A 77 -5.82 1.75 15.18
CA ALA A 77 -4.96 1.88 16.35
C ALA A 77 -4.03 0.67 16.53
N ARG A 78 -4.55 -0.56 16.35
CA ARG A 78 -3.73 -1.78 16.37
C ARG A 78 -2.75 -1.85 15.20
N ALA A 79 -3.17 -1.47 14.00
CA ALA A 79 -2.30 -1.45 12.83
C ALA A 79 -1.17 -0.43 12.98
N LEU A 80 -1.40 0.68 13.66
CA LEU A 80 -0.38 1.70 13.91
C LEU A 80 0.72 1.25 14.88
N VAL A 81 0.59 0.12 15.58
CA VAL A 81 1.67 -0.42 16.43
C VAL A 81 2.86 -0.88 15.55
N PRO A 82 2.69 -1.86 14.63
CA PRO A 82 3.77 -2.18 13.69
C PRO A 82 4.02 -1.03 12.70
N PHE A 83 2.98 -0.30 12.28
CA PHE A 83 3.14 0.80 11.32
C PHE A 83 3.27 2.17 11.99
N TYR A 84 3.96 2.22 13.14
CA TYR A 84 4.14 3.43 13.94
C TYR A 84 4.71 4.65 13.21
N PRO A 85 5.53 4.53 12.13
CA PRO A 85 6.00 5.72 11.43
C PRO A 85 4.86 6.51 10.78
N LEU A 86 3.72 5.87 10.48
CA LEU A 86 2.55 6.54 9.92
C LEU A 86 1.86 7.46 10.94
N ALA A 87 2.00 7.18 12.23
CA ALA A 87 1.48 8.02 13.31
C ALA A 87 2.44 9.18 13.70
N GLY A 88 3.66 9.21 13.13
CA GLY A 88 4.65 10.24 13.42
C GLY A 88 4.44 11.55 12.67
N ARG A 89 5.40 12.46 12.81
CA ARG A 89 5.46 13.73 12.06
C ARG A 89 6.79 13.90 11.36
N LEU A 90 6.75 14.53 10.18
CA LEU A 90 7.96 14.89 9.47
C LEU A 90 8.63 16.08 10.17
N SER A 91 9.86 15.86 10.62
CA SER A 91 10.66 16.82 11.36
C SER A 91 12.01 17.05 10.69
N LEU A 92 12.62 18.19 10.98
CA LEU A 92 13.96 18.53 10.52
C LEU A 92 14.96 18.23 11.63
N GLY A 93 16.10 17.64 11.28
CA GLY A 93 17.21 17.44 12.22
C GLY A 93 17.85 18.77 12.61
N GLU A 94 18.63 18.76 13.68
CA GLU A 94 19.33 19.95 14.22
C GLU A 94 20.23 20.64 13.19
N ASP A 95 20.77 19.89 12.22
CA ASP A 95 21.61 20.41 11.14
C ASP A 95 20.83 21.12 10.02
N GLY A 96 19.50 21.15 10.09
CA GLY A 96 18.63 21.78 9.10
C GLY A 96 18.61 21.10 7.73
N ARG A 97 19.34 19.99 7.55
CA ARG A 97 19.53 19.32 6.25
C ARG A 97 18.86 17.97 6.20
N ARG A 98 18.96 17.18 7.27
CA ARG A 98 18.41 15.83 7.30
C ARG A 98 16.98 15.84 7.83
N ARG A 99 16.06 15.21 7.10
CA ARG A 99 14.67 15.02 7.56
C ARG A 99 14.52 13.65 8.19
N HIS A 100 13.69 13.59 9.23
CA HIS A 100 13.33 12.34 9.89
C HIS A 100 11.84 12.34 10.21
N VAL A 101 11.30 11.16 10.47
CA VAL A 101 9.97 11.01 11.07
C VAL A 101 10.14 10.92 12.58
N ASP A 102 9.63 11.90 13.31
CA ASP A 102 9.53 11.87 14.76
C ASP A 102 8.33 11.01 15.15
N CYS A 103 8.63 9.83 15.66
CA CYS A 103 7.63 8.84 16.04
C CYS A 103 7.45 8.90 17.56
N ASN A 104 6.57 9.77 18.04
CA ASN A 104 6.30 9.92 19.48
C ASN A 104 5.21 8.98 20.03
N GLY A 105 4.43 8.33 19.17
CA GLY A 105 3.38 7.41 19.58
C GLY A 105 2.09 8.06 20.11
N GLU A 106 2.03 9.39 20.20
CA GLU A 106 0.91 10.10 20.84
C GLU A 106 0.08 10.87 19.81
N GLU A 107 0.73 11.42 18.79
CA GLU A 107 0.08 12.32 17.84
C GLU A 107 -0.87 11.64 16.85
N GLY A 108 -0.71 10.33 16.62
CA GLY A 108 -1.64 9.53 15.83
C GLY A 108 -1.88 9.99 14.39
N VAL A 109 -2.95 9.45 13.80
CA VAL A 109 -3.42 9.77 12.45
C VAL A 109 -4.87 10.29 12.47
N GLN A 110 -5.19 11.20 11.57
CA GLN A 110 -6.54 11.75 11.46
C GLN A 110 -7.49 10.72 10.86
N PHE A 111 -8.59 10.43 11.56
CA PHE A 111 -9.70 9.60 11.12
C PHE A 111 -10.95 10.46 11.02
N VAL A 112 -11.53 10.56 9.81
CA VAL A 112 -12.69 11.43 9.55
C VAL A 112 -13.83 10.59 9.02
N VAL A 113 -14.99 10.69 9.66
CA VAL A 113 -16.24 10.09 9.20
C VAL A 113 -17.06 11.16 8.51
N VAL A 114 -17.42 10.92 7.25
CA VAL A 114 -18.24 11.84 6.46
C VAL A 114 -19.49 11.11 6.01
N ARG A 115 -20.64 11.75 6.19
CA ARG A 115 -21.91 11.32 5.61
C ARG A 115 -22.18 12.18 4.38
N ALA A 116 -22.64 11.56 3.30
CA ALA A 116 -23.02 12.26 2.09
C ALA A 116 -24.41 11.83 1.65
N ASP A 117 -25.16 12.74 1.04
CA ASP A 117 -26.51 12.52 0.53
C ASP A 117 -26.53 11.91 -0.89
N VAL A 118 -25.53 11.07 -1.19
CA VAL A 118 -25.33 10.45 -2.51
C VAL A 118 -24.99 8.97 -2.38
N THR A 119 -25.42 8.17 -3.35
CA THR A 119 -25.05 6.76 -3.42
C THR A 119 -23.78 6.58 -4.25
N GLY A 120 -22.93 5.61 -3.87
CA GLY A 120 -21.70 5.35 -4.62
C GLY A 120 -21.94 4.85 -6.06
N ALA A 121 -23.10 4.26 -6.33
CA ALA A 121 -23.48 3.83 -7.68
C ALA A 121 -23.46 5.02 -8.68
N GLU A 122 -23.97 6.18 -8.27
CA GLU A 122 -24.01 7.40 -9.09
C GLU A 122 -22.61 7.92 -9.51
N PHE A 123 -21.54 7.53 -8.79
CA PHE A 123 -20.18 8.03 -9.02
C PHE A 123 -19.21 6.95 -9.52
N PHE A 124 -19.46 5.69 -9.21
CA PHE A 124 -18.50 4.60 -9.40
C PHE A 124 -18.99 3.48 -10.33
N GLU A 125 -20.13 3.65 -11.02
CA GLU A 125 -20.64 2.69 -12.03
C GLU A 125 -19.60 2.37 -13.13
N ASP A 126 -18.86 3.37 -13.62
CA ASP A 126 -17.83 3.21 -14.66
C ASP A 126 -16.39 3.23 -14.13
N TYR A 127 -16.20 3.15 -12.81
CA TYR A 127 -14.87 3.29 -12.21
C TYR A 127 -13.98 2.06 -12.50
N GLN A 128 -12.94 2.26 -13.30
CA GLN A 128 -11.82 1.33 -13.37
C GLN A 128 -10.71 1.76 -12.41
N PRO A 129 -10.08 0.83 -11.66
CA PRO A 129 -8.94 1.15 -10.82
C PRO A 129 -7.91 1.95 -11.62
N SER A 130 -7.48 3.11 -11.10
CA SER A 130 -6.45 3.90 -11.79
C SER A 130 -5.23 3.00 -11.99
N PRO A 131 -4.73 2.80 -13.22
CA PRO A 131 -3.53 2.01 -13.39
C PRO A 131 -2.40 2.75 -12.69
N GLU A 132 -1.88 2.19 -11.60
CA GLU A 132 -0.75 2.77 -10.87
C GLU A 132 0.35 3.12 -11.89
N PRO A 133 1.09 4.23 -11.73
CA PRO A 133 2.10 4.63 -12.71
C PRO A 133 3.08 3.50 -13.08
N PHE A 134 3.44 2.68 -12.10
CA PHE A 134 4.24 1.47 -12.30
C PHE A 134 3.50 0.40 -13.11
N MET A 135 2.25 0.07 -12.79
CA MET A 135 1.47 -0.90 -13.54
C MET A 135 1.21 -0.44 -14.98
N LYS A 136 0.90 0.85 -15.18
CA LYS A 136 0.78 1.44 -16.52
C LYS A 136 2.08 1.29 -17.31
N TRP A 137 3.21 1.61 -16.69
CA TRP A 137 4.52 1.46 -17.30
C TRP A 137 4.82 -0.01 -17.61
N TRP A 138 4.63 -0.93 -16.66
CA TRP A 138 4.88 -2.36 -16.84
C TRP A 138 4.05 -2.90 -17.99
N LEU A 139 2.73 -2.70 -17.98
CA LEU A 139 1.85 -3.19 -19.04
C LEU A 139 2.21 -2.61 -20.42
N SER A 140 2.65 -1.35 -20.47
CA SER A 140 3.10 -0.72 -21.72
C SER A 140 4.41 -1.31 -22.22
N ASN A 141 5.39 -1.55 -21.35
CA ASN A 141 6.68 -2.14 -21.72
C ASN A 141 6.54 -3.62 -22.06
N ARG A 142 5.67 -4.35 -21.35
CA ARG A 142 5.36 -5.76 -21.63
C ARG A 142 4.84 -5.97 -23.05
N LYS A 143 4.13 -4.99 -23.64
CA LYS A 143 3.70 -5.05 -25.05
C LYS A 143 4.89 -5.03 -26.03
N ARG A 144 6.01 -4.43 -25.64
CA ARG A 144 7.25 -4.29 -26.43
C ARG A 144 8.20 -5.49 -26.26
N VAL A 145 7.98 -6.32 -25.25
CA VAL A 145 8.78 -7.54 -24.99
C VAL A 145 8.29 -8.65 -25.92
N ASP A 146 9.21 -9.37 -26.56
CA ASP A 146 8.86 -10.54 -27.37
C ASP A 146 8.13 -11.60 -26.53
N LYS A 147 7.18 -12.33 -27.15
CA LYS A 147 6.33 -13.32 -26.47
C LYS A 147 7.16 -14.36 -25.69
N HIS A 148 8.34 -14.72 -26.20
CA HIS A 148 9.24 -15.68 -25.56
C HIS A 148 9.79 -15.18 -24.22
N PHE A 149 10.08 -13.88 -24.07
CA PHE A 149 10.67 -13.31 -22.86
C PHE A 149 9.66 -12.77 -21.85
N LYS A 150 8.37 -12.63 -22.21
CA LYS A 150 7.34 -12.02 -21.33
C LYS A 150 7.24 -12.68 -19.96
N ARG A 151 7.31 -14.01 -19.87
CA ARG A 151 7.21 -14.72 -18.58
C ARG A 151 8.42 -14.47 -17.67
N GLY A 152 9.62 -14.45 -18.24
CA GLY A 152 10.85 -14.09 -17.51
C GLY A 152 10.80 -12.64 -17.05
N PHE A 153 10.39 -11.73 -17.93
CA PHE A 153 10.23 -10.31 -17.65
C PHE A 153 9.22 -10.06 -16.50
N ASP A 154 8.04 -10.69 -16.55
CA ASP A 154 7.04 -10.54 -15.49
C ASP A 154 7.58 -11.07 -14.15
N SER A 155 8.31 -12.19 -14.19
CA SER A 155 8.89 -12.80 -12.99
C SER A 155 9.97 -11.94 -12.33
N ILE A 156 10.83 -11.30 -13.12
CA ILE A 156 11.86 -10.42 -12.58
C ILE A 156 11.24 -9.12 -12.04
N MET A 157 10.18 -8.58 -12.67
CA MET A 157 9.42 -7.44 -12.14
C MET A 157 8.80 -7.74 -10.78
N PHE A 158 8.14 -8.91 -10.62
CA PHE A 158 7.63 -9.34 -9.31
C PHE A 158 8.74 -9.55 -8.28
N LEU A 159 9.87 -10.13 -8.69
CA LEU A 159 11.01 -10.32 -7.79
C LEU A 159 11.59 -8.98 -7.31
N ILE A 160 11.76 -8.01 -8.22
CA ILE A 160 12.22 -6.66 -7.87
C ILE A 160 11.24 -6.02 -6.87
N GLY A 161 9.94 -6.07 -7.16
CA GLY A 161 8.91 -5.53 -6.25
C GLY A 161 8.96 -6.18 -4.86
N TRP A 162 9.06 -7.51 -4.81
CA TRP A 162 9.20 -8.27 -3.57
C TRP A 162 10.47 -7.89 -2.78
N MET A 163 11.61 -7.79 -3.46
CA MET A 163 12.89 -7.45 -2.81
C MET A 163 12.90 -6.01 -2.30
N LEU A 164 12.31 -5.06 -3.03
CA LEU A 164 12.12 -3.68 -2.57
C LEU A 164 11.21 -3.63 -1.33
N TRP A 165 10.11 -4.38 -1.34
CA TRP A 165 9.20 -4.48 -0.19
C TRP A 165 9.92 -5.05 1.04
N LYS A 166 10.65 -6.16 0.90
CA LYS A 166 11.44 -6.74 1.99
C LYS A 166 12.47 -5.76 2.53
N GLN A 167 13.19 -5.06 1.64
CA GLN A 167 14.19 -4.08 2.08
C GLN A 167 13.56 -2.90 2.81
N ARG A 168 12.37 -2.45 2.40
CA ARG A 168 11.64 -1.38 3.11
C ARG A 168 11.25 -1.85 4.51
N ASN A 169 10.73 -3.07 4.63
CA ASN A 169 10.37 -3.65 5.93
C ASN A 169 11.59 -3.81 6.83
N ALA A 170 12.71 -4.34 6.33
CA ALA A 170 13.93 -4.47 7.12
C ALA A 170 14.46 -3.13 7.64
N ARG A 171 14.27 -2.04 6.87
CA ARG A 171 14.62 -0.67 7.34
C ARG A 171 13.71 -0.21 8.46
N THR A 172 12.41 -0.44 8.31
CA THR A 172 11.39 0.04 9.26
C THR A 172 11.39 -0.77 10.56
N PHE A 173 11.52 -2.09 10.47
CA PHE A 173 11.33 -2.99 11.62
C PHE A 173 12.64 -3.47 12.24
N ASP A 174 13.70 -3.64 11.44
CA ASP A 174 14.97 -4.20 11.89
C ASP A 174 16.11 -3.16 11.95
N GLY A 175 15.83 -1.90 11.57
CA GLY A 175 16.85 -0.84 11.44
C GLY A 175 17.94 -1.15 10.40
N SER A 176 17.73 -2.15 9.54
CA SER A 176 18.73 -2.66 8.62
C SER A 176 18.64 -1.98 7.25
N THR A 177 19.74 -1.40 6.78
CA THR A 177 19.80 -0.70 5.50
C THR A 177 20.75 -1.40 4.53
N ARG A 178 20.28 -1.68 3.31
CA ARG A 178 21.12 -2.07 2.17
C ARG A 178 21.24 -0.94 1.17
N THR A 179 22.39 -0.86 0.51
CA THR A 179 22.58 0.06 -0.62
C THR A 179 21.80 -0.44 -1.85
N ALA A 180 21.58 0.45 -2.82
CA ALA A 180 20.92 0.06 -4.09
C ALA A 180 21.75 -0.98 -4.87
N ARG A 181 23.09 -0.91 -4.77
CA ARG A 181 23.98 -1.90 -5.39
C ARG A 181 23.81 -3.27 -4.75
N ASP A 182 23.85 -3.34 -3.43
CA ASP A 182 23.72 -4.62 -2.72
C ASP A 182 22.36 -5.25 -2.98
N LEU A 183 21.29 -4.44 -2.97
CA LEU A 183 19.95 -4.93 -3.29
C LEU A 183 19.84 -5.45 -4.73
N ALA A 184 20.49 -4.81 -5.70
CA ALA A 184 20.53 -5.28 -7.08
C ALA A 184 21.28 -6.62 -7.19
N VAL A 185 22.40 -6.77 -6.47
CA VAL A 185 23.12 -8.04 -6.36
C VAL A 185 22.23 -9.11 -5.75
N ASP A 186 21.51 -8.83 -4.67
CA ASP A 186 20.59 -9.80 -4.06
C ASP A 186 19.46 -10.21 -5.00
N ILE A 187 18.88 -9.25 -5.74
CA ILE A 187 17.83 -9.53 -6.73
C ILE A 187 18.38 -10.48 -7.80
N TYR A 188 19.59 -10.24 -8.29
CA TYR A 188 20.24 -11.10 -9.27
C TYR A 188 20.48 -12.51 -8.70
N LEU A 189 21.04 -12.61 -7.49
CA LEU A 189 21.30 -13.89 -6.83
C LEU A 189 20.01 -14.70 -6.64
N VAL A 190 18.93 -14.07 -6.16
CA VAL A 190 17.64 -14.74 -6.00
C VAL A 190 17.05 -15.16 -7.35
N ALA A 191 17.26 -14.38 -8.41
CA ALA A 191 16.82 -14.76 -9.76
C ALA A 191 17.60 -16.00 -10.26
N GLU A 192 18.89 -16.05 -9.98
CA GLU A 192 19.78 -17.16 -10.36
C GLU A 192 19.47 -18.43 -9.56
N ASP A 193 19.20 -18.32 -8.25
CA ASP A 193 18.76 -19.43 -7.42
C ASP A 193 17.46 -20.03 -7.95
N ARG A 194 16.50 -19.18 -8.35
CA ARG A 194 15.23 -19.62 -8.97
C ARG A 194 15.47 -20.30 -10.32
N ARG A 195 16.44 -19.83 -11.09
CA ARG A 195 16.86 -20.48 -12.35
C ARG A 195 17.43 -21.87 -12.07
N MET A 196 18.34 -21.99 -11.10
CA MET A 196 18.95 -23.26 -10.69
C MET A 196 17.93 -24.24 -10.10
N ALA A 197 16.91 -23.74 -9.42
CA ALA A 197 15.77 -24.52 -8.95
C ALA A 197 14.80 -24.96 -10.08
N GLY A 198 15.10 -24.64 -11.34
CA GLY A 198 14.38 -25.14 -12.51
C GLY A 198 13.37 -24.15 -13.14
N TYR A 199 13.32 -22.89 -12.69
CA TYR A 199 12.46 -21.89 -13.32
C TYR A 199 13.07 -21.37 -14.65
N ARG A 200 12.86 -22.15 -15.73
CA ARG A 200 13.49 -21.96 -17.05
C ARG A 200 13.24 -20.58 -17.68
N GLN A 201 12.14 -19.92 -17.35
CA GLN A 201 11.77 -18.62 -17.94
C GLN A 201 12.70 -17.47 -17.51
N LEU A 202 13.28 -17.55 -16.29
CA LEU A 202 14.34 -16.63 -15.88
C LEU A 202 15.67 -16.97 -16.57
N GLY A 203 15.95 -18.26 -16.82
CA GLY A 203 17.13 -18.66 -17.58
C GLY A 203 17.12 -18.12 -19.01
N VAL A 204 15.99 -18.20 -19.70
CA VAL A 204 15.83 -17.61 -21.04
C VAL A 204 16.12 -16.09 -21.06
N LEU A 205 15.74 -15.37 -20.00
CA LEU A 205 15.99 -13.93 -19.89
C LEU A 205 17.43 -13.59 -19.48
N LEU A 206 18.01 -14.34 -18.54
CA LEU A 206 19.32 -14.08 -17.95
C LEU A 206 20.48 -14.66 -18.79
N SER A 207 20.21 -15.65 -19.63
CA SER A 207 21.19 -16.29 -20.51
C SER A 207 21.26 -15.66 -21.91
N GLY A 208 20.57 -14.53 -22.14
CA GLY A 208 20.64 -13.77 -23.39
C GLY A 208 21.98 -13.07 -23.61
N ARG A 209 23.01 -13.87 -23.94
CA ARG A 209 24.06 -13.50 -24.90
C ARG A 209 23.76 -14.18 -26.22
#